data_AF-A0A6L7CMI5-F1
#
_entry.id   AF-A0A6L7CMI5-F1
#
_cell.length_a   1.000
_cell.length_b   1.000
_cell.length_c   1.000
_cell.angle_alpha   90.00
_cell.angle_beta   90.00
_cell.angle_gamma   90.00
#
_symmetry.space_group_name_H-M   'P 1'
#
loop_
_entity.id
_entity.type
_entity.pdbx_description
1 polymer ?
#
loop_
_entity_poly.entity_id
_entity_poly.type
_entity_poly.pdbx_seq_one_letter_code
_entity_poly.pdbx_strand_id
1 'polypeptide(L)'
;HALQLACAGGGSLAGTLVTADPQIARQFIADAARTHGRIQILNEESAKESTGHGSPLPQLVHGGPGRAGGGEELGGLRAVKHYMQRTAVQGSPTMLAAISKQWVRGAKVEEDRIHPFRKYFEELQPGDSLLTPRRTMTEADIVNFACLSGDHFYAHMDKIAAAESIFGERVVHGYFVLSAAAGLFVDAGVGPVIANYGLENLRFIEPVKPGDTIQVRLTCKRKTLKKQRSAEEKPTGVVEWAVEVFNQHQTPVALYSILTLVARQHGDFVD
;
A
#
# COMPACT_ATOMS: atom_id res chain seq x y z
N HIS A 1 34.96 6.56 23.39
CA HIS A 1 34.72 7.16 24.71
C HIS A 1 33.31 7.75 24.85
N ALA A 2 32.91 8.75 24.05
CA ALA A 2 31.57 9.36 24.14
C ALA A 2 30.40 8.35 24.07
N LEU A 3 30.49 7.36 23.18
CA LEU A 3 29.52 6.26 23.09
C LEU A 3 29.37 5.45 24.38
N GLN A 4 30.48 5.12 25.04
CA GLN A 4 30.46 4.36 26.29
C GLN A 4 29.73 5.15 27.38
N LEU A 5 29.96 6.46 27.47
CA LEU A 5 29.27 7.33 28.43
C LEU A 5 27.78 7.45 28.12
N ALA A 6 27.42 7.61 26.84
CA ALA A 6 26.02 7.64 26.43
C ALA A 6 25.28 6.35 26.82
N CYS A 7 25.92 5.18 26.66
CA CYS A 7 25.33 3.90 27.05
C CYS A 7 25.40 3.60 28.55
N ALA A 8 26.33 4.20 29.29
CA ALA A 8 26.54 3.98 30.72
C ALA A 8 25.37 4.48 31.60
N GLY A 9 24.41 5.20 31.02
CA GLY A 9 23.17 5.61 31.70
C GLY A 9 22.28 4.44 32.15
N GLY A 10 22.52 3.21 31.67
CA GLY A 10 21.75 2.03 32.08
C GLY A 10 20.31 2.02 31.53
N GLY A 11 20.09 2.69 30.40
CA GLY A 11 18.78 2.88 29.79
C GLY A 11 18.25 4.30 29.97
N SER A 12 18.07 5.01 28.87
CA SER A 12 17.74 6.43 28.79
C SER A 12 16.47 6.62 27.96
N LEU A 13 15.65 7.61 28.33
CA LEU A 13 14.43 7.94 27.62
C LEU A 13 14.73 8.65 26.29
N ALA A 14 15.69 9.58 26.31
CA ALA A 14 16.09 10.36 25.15
C ALA A 14 17.59 10.66 25.15
N GLY A 15 18.16 10.96 23.99
CA GLY A 15 19.56 11.38 23.81
C GLY A 15 19.72 12.40 22.68
N THR A 16 20.88 13.07 22.65
CA THR A 16 21.21 14.05 21.61
C THR A 16 22.66 13.85 21.14
N LEU A 17 22.87 13.92 19.84
CA LEU A 17 24.19 14.11 19.24
C LEU A 17 24.15 15.35 18.36
N VAL A 18 25.07 16.30 18.59
CA VAL A 18 25.23 17.47 17.73
C VAL A 18 26.46 17.24 16.86
N THR A 19 26.27 17.06 15.55
CA THR A 19 27.37 16.81 14.60
C THR A 19 26.96 17.19 13.18
N ALA A 20 27.92 17.61 12.36
CA ALA A 20 27.74 17.75 10.91
C ALA A 20 28.21 16.50 10.14
N ASP A 21 28.95 15.59 10.79
CA ASP A 21 29.49 14.38 10.16
C ASP A 21 28.49 13.21 10.23
N PRO A 22 27.96 12.73 9.08
CA PRO A 22 27.02 11.61 9.05
C PRO A 22 27.64 10.27 9.45
N GLN A 23 28.96 10.09 9.33
CA GLN A 23 29.64 8.86 9.77
C GLN A 23 29.67 8.77 11.29
N ILE A 24 29.95 9.88 11.98
CA ILE A 24 29.87 9.95 13.44
C ILE A 24 28.44 9.70 13.91
N ALA A 25 27.43 10.30 13.25
CA ALA A 25 26.02 10.03 13.56
C ALA A 25 25.67 8.55 13.36
N ARG A 26 26.12 7.93 12.26
CA ARG A 26 25.90 6.51 11.97
C ARG A 26 26.53 5.61 13.02
N GLN A 27 27.76 5.89 13.44
CA GLN A 27 28.44 5.14 14.50
C GLN A 27 27.75 5.33 15.84
N PHE A 28 27.35 6.56 16.16
CA PHE A 28 26.63 6.86 17.39
C PHE A 28 25.30 6.11 17.48
N ILE A 29 24.48 6.17 16.42
CA ILE A 29 23.20 5.43 16.36
C ILE A 29 23.44 3.92 16.38
N ALA A 30 24.52 3.43 15.76
CA ALA A 30 24.85 2.01 15.76
C ALA A 30 24.82 1.46 17.19
N ASP A 31 25.42 2.17 18.15
CA ASP A 31 25.64 1.70 19.51
C ASP A 31 24.72 2.33 20.57
N ALA A 32 24.49 3.63 20.54
CA ALA A 32 23.71 4.32 21.56
C ALA A 32 22.20 4.01 21.48
N ALA A 33 21.66 3.70 20.30
CA ALA A 33 20.22 3.46 20.13
C ALA A 33 19.71 2.21 20.86
N ARG A 34 20.60 1.28 21.26
CA ARG A 34 20.20 0.12 22.09
C ARG A 34 19.72 0.53 23.48
N THR A 35 20.16 1.68 23.97
CA THR A 35 19.85 2.16 25.33
C THR A 35 18.98 3.41 25.35
N HIS A 36 18.62 3.99 24.20
CA HIS A 36 17.80 5.21 24.11
C HIS A 36 16.57 4.96 23.26
N GLY A 37 15.36 5.27 23.75
CA GLY A 37 14.17 5.12 22.90
C GLY A 37 13.97 6.25 21.88
N ARG A 38 14.64 7.40 22.06
CA ARG A 38 14.67 8.48 21.05
C ARG A 38 16.01 9.22 21.05
N ILE A 39 16.60 9.45 19.89
CA ILE A 39 17.81 10.25 19.75
C ILE A 39 17.57 11.37 18.73
N GLN A 40 17.89 12.61 19.10
CA GLN A 40 17.94 13.73 18.16
C GLN A 40 19.37 13.90 17.63
N ILE A 41 19.54 13.83 16.31
CA ILE A 41 20.78 14.26 15.65
C ILE A 41 20.57 15.71 15.22
N LEU A 42 21.26 16.65 15.87
CA LEU A 42 21.10 18.08 15.63
C LEU A 42 22.26 18.61 14.79
N ASN A 43 21.95 19.34 13.73
CA ASN A 43 22.90 20.08 12.91
C ASN A 43 22.25 21.42 12.47
N GLU A 44 22.95 22.19 11.65
CA GLU A 44 22.47 23.50 11.18
C GLU A 44 21.12 23.41 10.45
N GLU A 45 20.91 22.38 9.63
CA GLU A 45 19.67 22.18 8.88
C GLU A 45 18.51 21.79 9.79
N SER A 46 18.74 20.81 10.68
CA SER A 46 17.72 20.30 11.61
C SER A 46 17.26 21.37 12.60
N ALA A 47 18.16 22.27 13.03
CA ALA A 47 17.85 23.26 14.07
C ALA A 47 16.82 24.32 13.65
N LYS A 48 16.60 24.54 12.35
CA LYS A 48 15.75 25.65 11.84
C LYS A 48 14.29 25.55 12.28
N GLU A 49 13.71 24.36 12.22
CA GLU A 49 12.29 24.10 12.52
C GLU A 49 12.11 22.94 13.52
N SER A 50 13.18 22.60 14.24
CA SER A 50 13.17 21.54 15.25
C SER A 50 12.19 21.89 16.39
N THR A 51 11.38 20.91 16.80
CA THR A 51 10.56 21.01 18.01
C THR A 51 11.37 20.94 19.30
N GLY A 52 12.70 20.78 19.18
CA GLY A 52 13.63 20.61 20.28
C GLY A 52 13.61 19.23 20.91
N HIS A 53 14.40 19.07 21.97
CA HIS A 53 14.54 17.80 22.68
C HIS A 53 13.36 17.52 23.62
N GLY A 54 12.81 18.55 24.26
CA GLY A 54 11.80 18.47 25.32
C GLY A 54 10.34 18.37 24.87
N SER A 55 10.08 18.24 23.57
CA SER A 55 8.74 18.11 23.00
C SER A 55 8.54 16.72 22.39
N PRO A 56 8.12 15.70 23.16
CA PRO A 56 7.83 14.38 22.62
C PRO A 56 6.71 14.43 21.58
N LEU A 57 6.97 13.95 20.36
CA LEU A 57 5.96 13.97 19.30
C LEU A 57 4.99 12.80 19.41
N PRO A 58 3.68 13.00 19.17
CA PRO A 58 2.66 11.95 19.32
C PRO A 58 2.87 10.74 18.39
N GLN A 59 3.59 10.92 17.29
CA GLN A 59 3.89 9.89 16.30
C GLN A 59 5.29 9.24 16.45
N LEU A 60 6.11 9.74 17.38
CA LEU A 60 7.40 9.12 17.73
C LEU A 60 7.25 8.33 19.03
N VAL A 61 8.00 7.24 19.17
CA VAL A 61 8.02 6.46 20.41
C VAL A 61 8.57 7.33 21.54
N HIS A 62 7.85 7.34 22.67
CA HIS A 62 8.29 7.93 23.92
C HIS A 62 8.42 6.82 24.96
N GLY A 63 9.64 6.33 25.13
CA GLY A 63 9.92 5.17 25.97
C GLY A 63 11.41 4.92 26.01
N GLY A 64 11.86 3.93 26.77
CA GLY A 64 13.27 3.58 26.82
C GLY A 64 13.52 2.36 27.72
N PRO A 65 14.56 1.58 27.44
CA PRO A 65 14.86 0.36 28.21
C PRO A 65 15.42 0.70 29.60
N GLY A 66 15.53 -0.33 30.46
CA GLY A 66 16.27 -0.25 31.72
C GLY A 66 15.72 0.83 32.66
N ARG A 67 16.59 1.77 33.08
CA ARG A 67 16.24 2.84 34.02
C ARG A 67 15.10 3.75 33.53
N ALA A 68 14.87 3.84 32.23
CA ALA A 68 13.78 4.62 31.66
C ALA A 68 12.40 3.92 31.76
N GLY A 69 12.33 2.70 32.30
CA GLY A 69 11.08 2.00 32.66
C GLY A 69 10.72 0.82 31.75
N GLY A 70 11.35 0.68 30.59
CA GLY A 70 11.14 -0.43 29.66
C GLY A 70 9.86 -0.37 28.81
N GLY A 71 8.89 0.45 29.21
CA GLY A 71 7.66 0.68 28.46
C GLY A 71 7.83 1.65 27.29
N GLU A 72 6.83 1.67 26.42
CA GLU A 72 6.70 2.60 25.31
C GLU A 72 5.32 3.28 25.36
N GLU A 73 5.32 4.59 25.13
CA GLU A 73 4.13 5.43 24.94
C GLU A 73 4.22 6.16 23.58
N LEU A 74 3.12 6.79 23.17
CA LEU A 74 3.01 7.46 21.87
C LEU A 74 3.38 6.51 20.71
N GLY A 75 4.16 6.95 19.72
CA GLY A 75 4.53 6.11 18.58
C GLY A 75 3.39 5.87 17.57
N GLY A 76 2.43 6.80 17.51
CA GLY A 76 1.31 6.77 16.58
C GLY A 76 0.40 5.57 16.80
N LEU A 77 0.23 4.73 15.77
CA LEU A 77 -0.59 3.52 15.87
C LEU A 77 0.05 2.40 16.72
N ARG A 78 1.26 2.57 17.27
CA ARG A 78 1.83 1.62 18.25
C ARG A 78 1.16 1.77 19.61
N ALA A 79 0.99 2.99 20.13
CA ALA A 79 0.30 3.27 21.40
C ALA A 79 -1.05 2.55 21.49
N VAL A 80 -1.89 2.69 20.47
CA VAL A 80 -3.23 2.11 20.48
C VAL A 80 -3.22 0.58 20.59
N LYS A 81 -2.14 -0.09 20.16
CA LYS A 81 -2.01 -1.55 20.23
C LYS A 81 -1.78 -2.06 21.65
N HIS A 82 -1.35 -1.23 22.60
CA HIS A 82 -1.28 -1.61 24.02
C HIS A 82 -2.66 -1.73 24.66
N TYR A 83 -3.64 -1.01 24.12
CA TYR A 83 -5.03 -1.01 24.60
C TYR A 83 -5.95 -1.94 23.78
N MET A 84 -5.39 -2.71 22.85
CA MET A 84 -6.11 -3.70 22.06
C MET A 84 -5.54 -5.09 22.33
N GLN A 85 -6.41 -6.09 22.47
CA GLN A 85 -5.97 -7.48 22.50
C GLN A 85 -5.71 -7.97 21.08
N ARG A 86 -4.45 -8.29 20.76
CA ARG A 86 -4.13 -8.95 19.49
C ARG A 86 -4.47 -10.43 19.59
N THR A 87 -5.28 -10.91 18.65
CA THR A 87 -5.69 -12.32 18.57
C THR A 87 -5.41 -12.85 17.16
N ALA A 88 -4.67 -13.96 17.07
CA ALA A 88 -4.46 -14.66 15.81
C ALA A 88 -5.68 -15.54 15.50
N VAL A 89 -6.62 -15.00 14.73
CA VAL A 89 -7.83 -15.72 14.31
C VAL A 89 -7.51 -16.61 13.12
N GLN A 90 -7.80 -17.91 13.23
CA GLN A 90 -7.63 -18.89 12.15
C GLN A 90 -8.99 -19.32 11.61
N GLY A 91 -9.03 -19.71 10.34
CA GLY A 91 -10.26 -20.15 9.68
C GLY A 91 -10.12 -20.13 8.17
N SER A 92 -11.18 -20.50 7.46
CA SER A 92 -11.22 -20.36 6.00
C SER A 92 -11.20 -18.88 5.59
N PRO A 93 -10.67 -18.52 4.41
CA PRO A 93 -10.64 -17.14 3.95
C PRO A 93 -12.02 -16.46 3.96
N THR A 94 -13.07 -17.20 3.57
CA THR A 94 -14.45 -16.71 3.61
C THR A 94 -14.92 -16.37 5.02
N MET A 95 -14.57 -17.18 6.01
CA MET A 95 -14.92 -16.90 7.41
C MET A 95 -14.12 -15.70 7.93
N LEU A 96 -12.83 -15.62 7.60
CA LEU A 96 -11.97 -14.50 7.99
C LEU A 96 -12.45 -13.18 7.34
N ALA A 97 -12.97 -13.22 6.11
CA ALA A 97 -13.54 -12.06 5.46
C ALA A 97 -14.78 -11.53 6.19
N ALA A 98 -15.69 -12.43 6.59
CA ALA A 98 -16.86 -12.08 7.38
C ALA A 98 -16.49 -11.51 8.77
N ILE A 99 -15.53 -12.12 9.46
CA ILE A 99 -15.06 -11.67 10.78
C ILE A 99 -14.42 -10.27 10.69
N SER A 100 -13.54 -10.06 9.71
CA SER A 100 -12.79 -8.81 9.56
C SER A 100 -13.57 -7.68 8.88
N LYS A 101 -14.72 -8.01 8.25
CA LYS A 101 -15.48 -7.12 7.35
C LYS A 101 -14.60 -6.52 6.25
N GLN A 102 -13.65 -7.30 5.78
CA GLN A 102 -12.74 -6.98 4.67
C GLN A 102 -12.59 -8.23 3.82
N TRP A 103 -12.54 -8.09 2.51
CA TRP A 103 -12.32 -9.26 1.66
C TRP A 103 -10.91 -9.82 1.87
N VAL A 104 -10.82 -11.15 1.91
CA VAL A 104 -9.58 -11.90 2.05
C VAL A 104 -9.40 -12.73 0.79
N ARG A 105 -8.17 -12.82 0.29
CA ARG A 105 -7.85 -13.64 -0.89
C ARG A 105 -8.33 -15.09 -0.70
N GLY A 106 -9.06 -15.60 -1.69
CA GLY A 106 -9.67 -16.94 -1.63
C GLY A 106 -11.00 -17.00 -0.90
N ALA A 107 -11.53 -15.86 -0.40
CA ALA A 107 -12.90 -15.79 0.09
C ALA A 107 -13.90 -15.88 -1.06
N LYS A 108 -15.13 -16.34 -0.75
CA LYS A 108 -16.26 -16.25 -1.67
C LYS A 108 -16.45 -14.79 -2.13
N VAL A 109 -16.91 -14.66 -3.35
CA VAL A 109 -17.24 -13.39 -4.00
C VAL A 109 -18.74 -13.28 -4.18
N GLU A 110 -19.23 -12.04 -4.30
CA GLU A 110 -20.59 -11.72 -4.71
C GLU A 110 -20.49 -11.09 -6.09
N GLU A 111 -21.10 -11.71 -7.08
CA GLU A 111 -21.16 -11.18 -8.45
C GLU A 111 -22.62 -10.86 -8.75
N ASP A 112 -22.93 -9.57 -8.85
CA ASP A 112 -24.21 -9.10 -9.30
C ASP A 112 -24.15 -8.63 -10.76
N ARG A 113 -25.33 -8.37 -11.36
CA ARG A 113 -25.41 -7.92 -12.75
C ARG A 113 -24.90 -6.48 -12.94
N ILE A 114 -24.69 -5.74 -11.86
CA ILE A 114 -24.33 -4.33 -11.87
C ILE A 114 -22.83 -4.20 -11.66
N HIS A 115 -22.16 -3.45 -12.54
CA HIS A 115 -20.75 -3.19 -12.40
C HIS A 115 -20.45 -2.52 -11.03
N PRO A 116 -19.52 -3.01 -10.20
CA PRO A 116 -19.30 -2.49 -8.85
C PRO A 116 -18.97 -1.00 -8.79
N PHE A 117 -18.27 -0.43 -9.80
CA PHE A 117 -18.04 1.02 -9.89
C PHE A 117 -19.29 1.88 -10.13
N ARG A 118 -20.46 1.27 -10.41
CA ARG A 118 -21.75 1.96 -10.50
C ARG A 118 -22.48 2.04 -9.17
N LYS A 119 -22.04 1.27 -8.16
CA LYS A 119 -22.63 1.25 -6.82
C LYS A 119 -22.09 2.42 -5.99
N TYR A 120 -22.96 3.11 -5.25
CA TYR A 120 -22.52 4.10 -4.26
C TYR A 120 -21.85 3.43 -3.05
N PHE A 121 -21.17 4.24 -2.25
CA PHE A 121 -20.43 3.76 -1.09
C PHE A 121 -21.29 2.92 -0.13
N GLU A 122 -22.54 3.28 0.12
CA GLU A 122 -23.43 2.56 1.06
C GLU A 122 -23.79 1.15 0.57
N GLU A 123 -23.95 0.99 -0.73
CA GLU A 123 -24.38 -0.25 -1.39
C GLU A 123 -23.27 -1.30 -1.43
N LEU A 124 -22.04 -0.85 -1.67
CA LEU A 124 -20.87 -1.71 -1.83
C LEU A 124 -20.66 -2.59 -0.61
N GLN A 125 -20.42 -3.88 -0.79
CA GLN A 125 -19.96 -4.76 0.28
C GLN A 125 -18.55 -5.29 0.01
N PRO A 126 -17.72 -5.48 1.05
CA PRO A 126 -16.50 -6.26 0.91
C PRO A 126 -16.83 -7.66 0.38
N GLY A 127 -16.32 -7.99 -0.81
CA GLY A 127 -16.65 -9.21 -1.55
C GLY A 127 -17.39 -8.99 -2.88
N ASP A 128 -17.99 -7.81 -3.09
CA ASP A 128 -18.56 -7.42 -4.39
C ASP A 128 -17.47 -7.51 -5.46
N SER A 129 -17.70 -8.30 -6.50
CA SER A 129 -16.67 -8.69 -7.45
C SER A 129 -17.15 -8.54 -8.89
N LEU A 130 -16.21 -8.18 -9.75
CA LEU A 130 -16.35 -8.14 -11.18
C LEU A 130 -15.32 -9.07 -11.80
N LEU A 131 -15.83 -10.03 -12.58
CA LEU A 131 -15.01 -10.80 -13.50
C LEU A 131 -15.06 -10.13 -14.88
N THR A 132 -13.94 -9.55 -15.32
CA THR A 132 -13.90 -8.81 -16.58
C THR A 132 -13.99 -9.74 -17.80
N PRO A 133 -14.28 -9.21 -19.01
CA PRO A 133 -13.90 -9.90 -20.23
C PRO A 133 -12.38 -10.09 -20.32
N ARG A 134 -11.96 -10.83 -21.35
CA ARG A 134 -10.56 -11.19 -21.60
C ARG A 134 -9.93 -10.26 -22.63
N ARG A 135 -8.60 -10.11 -22.56
CA ARG A 135 -7.78 -9.46 -23.59
C ARG A 135 -6.57 -10.33 -23.89
N THR A 136 -6.40 -10.72 -25.15
CA THR A 136 -5.19 -11.39 -25.62
C THR A 136 -4.10 -10.36 -25.86
N MET A 137 -2.95 -10.57 -25.23
CA MET A 137 -1.76 -9.74 -25.40
C MET A 137 -0.99 -10.20 -26.62
N THR A 138 -0.51 -9.25 -27.41
CA THR A 138 0.19 -9.52 -28.66
C THR A 138 1.53 -8.78 -28.69
N GLU A 139 2.40 -9.13 -29.63
CA GLU A 139 3.63 -8.36 -29.86
C GLU A 139 3.33 -6.88 -30.18
N ALA A 140 2.22 -6.61 -30.88
CA ALA A 140 1.79 -5.25 -31.19
C ALA A 140 1.47 -4.43 -29.93
N ASP A 141 0.92 -5.06 -28.89
CA ASP A 141 0.69 -4.41 -27.61
C ASP A 141 2.01 -4.00 -26.94
N ILE A 142 3.02 -4.87 -26.98
CA ILE A 142 4.36 -4.60 -26.44
C ILE A 142 4.98 -3.41 -27.18
N VAL A 143 4.95 -3.44 -28.52
CA VAL A 143 5.50 -2.38 -29.37
C VAL A 143 4.80 -1.05 -29.11
N ASN A 144 3.47 -1.02 -29.14
CA ASN A 144 2.72 0.22 -28.97
C ASN A 144 2.91 0.81 -27.57
N PHE A 145 2.95 -0.02 -26.52
CA PHE A 145 3.20 0.47 -25.18
C PHE A 145 4.63 0.98 -25.01
N ALA A 146 5.64 0.30 -25.55
CA ALA A 146 7.02 0.79 -25.55
C ALA A 146 7.12 2.15 -26.25
N CYS A 147 6.51 2.30 -27.42
CA CYS A 147 6.49 3.56 -28.16
C CYS A 147 5.77 4.69 -27.40
N LEU A 148 4.64 4.39 -26.76
CA LEU A 148 3.84 5.38 -26.04
C LEU A 148 4.50 5.80 -24.72
N SER A 149 5.01 4.84 -23.96
CA SER A 149 5.62 5.07 -22.64
C SER A 149 7.08 5.53 -22.72
N GLY A 150 7.76 5.23 -23.82
CA GLY A 150 9.21 5.39 -23.97
C GLY A 150 10.04 4.25 -23.35
N ASP A 151 9.41 3.24 -22.76
CA ASP A 151 10.10 2.11 -22.13
C ASP A 151 10.50 1.05 -23.18
N HIS A 152 11.69 1.23 -23.73
CA HIS A 152 12.32 0.29 -24.67
C HIS A 152 13.24 -0.73 -23.99
N PHE A 153 12.93 -1.15 -22.75
CA PHE A 153 13.71 -2.16 -22.03
C PHE A 153 13.92 -3.45 -22.84
N TYR A 154 15.14 -4.01 -22.77
CA TYR A 154 15.57 -5.11 -23.65
C TYR A 154 14.68 -6.36 -23.52
N ALA A 155 14.17 -6.66 -22.32
CA ALA A 155 13.31 -7.84 -22.10
C ALA A 155 11.93 -7.72 -22.80
N HIS A 156 11.58 -6.53 -23.30
CA HIS A 156 10.35 -6.28 -24.03
C HIS A 156 10.61 -6.04 -25.53
N MET A 157 11.72 -5.40 -25.89
CA MET A 157 11.99 -4.95 -27.27
C MET A 157 13.05 -5.74 -28.02
N ASP A 158 14.09 -6.24 -27.35
CA ASP A 158 15.20 -6.92 -28.00
C ASP A 158 15.00 -8.44 -28.03
N LYS A 159 14.93 -9.00 -29.23
CA LYS A 159 14.74 -10.45 -29.42
C LYS A 159 15.99 -11.25 -29.01
N ILE A 160 17.18 -10.71 -29.22
CA ILE A 160 18.45 -11.41 -28.98
C ILE A 160 18.71 -11.42 -27.48
N ALA A 161 18.74 -10.25 -26.84
CA ALA A 161 19.00 -10.15 -25.40
C ALA A 161 17.91 -10.84 -24.54
N ALA A 162 16.64 -10.80 -24.95
CA ALA A 162 15.58 -11.46 -24.20
C ALA A 162 15.69 -13.01 -24.23
N ALA A 163 16.25 -13.58 -25.31
CA ALA A 163 16.48 -15.03 -25.40
C ALA A 163 17.50 -15.54 -24.38
N GLU A 164 18.46 -14.69 -23.99
CA GLU A 164 19.47 -14.99 -22.96
C GLU A 164 18.99 -14.61 -21.55
N SER A 165 17.84 -13.95 -21.42
CA SER A 165 17.28 -13.55 -20.14
C SER A 165 16.58 -14.72 -19.42
N ILE A 166 16.25 -14.52 -18.15
CA ILE A 166 15.49 -15.50 -17.34
C ILE A 166 14.11 -15.87 -17.94
N PHE A 167 13.57 -15.04 -18.85
CA PHE A 167 12.27 -15.26 -19.48
C PHE A 167 12.33 -16.10 -20.76
N GLY A 168 13.53 -16.24 -21.36
CA GLY A 168 13.78 -16.97 -22.61
C GLY A 168 13.22 -16.35 -23.88
N GLU A 169 12.41 -15.29 -23.78
CA GLU A 169 11.88 -14.50 -24.90
C GLU A 169 11.35 -13.15 -24.41
N ARG A 170 10.89 -12.30 -25.34
CA ARG A 170 10.31 -11.01 -24.98
C ARG A 170 8.96 -11.19 -24.31
N VAL A 171 8.74 -10.43 -23.24
CA VAL A 171 7.50 -10.46 -22.45
C VAL A 171 6.79 -9.11 -22.53
N VAL A 172 5.51 -9.09 -22.20
CA VAL A 172 4.70 -7.88 -22.12
C VAL A 172 5.14 -7.04 -20.92
N HIS A 173 5.15 -5.71 -21.06
CA HIS A 173 5.48 -4.81 -19.95
C HIS A 173 4.53 -5.01 -18.78
N GLY A 174 5.07 -5.12 -17.56
CA GLY A 174 4.25 -5.22 -16.36
C GLY A 174 3.30 -4.01 -16.21
N TYR A 175 3.78 -2.80 -16.50
CA TYR A 175 2.93 -1.61 -16.49
C TYR A 175 1.86 -1.63 -17.58
N PHE A 176 2.10 -2.28 -18.72
CA PHE A 176 1.04 -2.47 -19.70
C PHE A 176 -0.01 -3.47 -19.21
N VAL A 177 0.38 -4.56 -18.52
CA VAL A 177 -0.58 -5.46 -17.87
C VAL A 177 -1.47 -4.70 -16.88
N LEU A 178 -0.88 -3.80 -16.09
CA LEU A 178 -1.61 -2.90 -15.18
C LEU A 178 -2.56 -1.96 -15.93
N SER A 179 -2.08 -1.27 -16.98
CA SER A 179 -2.89 -0.33 -17.78
C SER A 179 -4.03 -1.04 -18.51
N ALA A 180 -3.76 -2.20 -19.11
CA ALA A 180 -4.77 -3.02 -19.78
C ALA A 180 -5.79 -3.58 -18.78
N ALA A 181 -5.36 -3.97 -17.58
CA ALA A 181 -6.26 -4.40 -16.52
C ALA A 181 -7.22 -3.26 -16.12
N ALA A 182 -6.70 -2.04 -15.90
CA ALA A 182 -7.55 -0.87 -15.65
C ALA A 182 -8.53 -0.62 -16.80
N GLY A 183 -8.09 -0.75 -18.06
CA GLY A 183 -8.97 -0.67 -19.22
C GLY A 183 -10.07 -1.74 -19.27
N LEU A 184 -9.94 -2.85 -18.54
CA LEU A 184 -10.93 -3.93 -18.47
C LEU A 184 -11.94 -3.77 -17.33
N PHE A 185 -11.55 -3.21 -16.18
CA PHE A 185 -12.42 -3.11 -14.99
C PHE A 185 -12.94 -1.71 -14.68
N VAL A 186 -12.43 -0.66 -15.33
CA VAL A 186 -12.92 0.71 -15.12
C VAL A 186 -14.15 0.94 -15.99
N ASP A 187 -15.25 1.36 -15.38
CA ASP A 187 -16.43 1.82 -16.11
C ASP A 187 -16.16 3.18 -16.76
N ALA A 188 -16.51 3.33 -18.04
CA ALA A 188 -16.28 4.55 -18.80
C ALA A 188 -17.33 5.64 -18.53
N GLY A 189 -18.50 5.26 -18.00
CA GLY A 189 -19.57 6.19 -17.67
C GLY A 189 -19.28 7.03 -16.43
N VAL A 190 -19.95 8.18 -16.32
CA VAL A 190 -19.98 8.94 -15.07
C VAL A 190 -20.71 8.12 -14.01
N GLY A 191 -20.12 8.00 -12.83
CA GLY A 191 -20.67 7.22 -11.72
C GLY A 191 -20.14 7.65 -10.36
N PRO A 192 -20.39 6.85 -9.30
CA PRO A 192 -19.98 7.17 -7.94
C PRO A 192 -18.46 7.21 -7.72
N VAL A 193 -17.66 6.53 -8.55
CA VAL A 193 -16.20 6.58 -8.45
C VAL A 193 -15.70 7.96 -8.91
N ILE A 194 -15.14 8.73 -7.98
CA ILE A 194 -14.68 10.11 -8.21
C ILE A 194 -13.25 10.12 -8.73
N ALA A 195 -12.37 9.34 -8.09
CA ALA A 195 -10.96 9.31 -8.42
C ALA A 195 -10.33 7.97 -8.06
N ASN A 196 -9.55 7.40 -8.99
CA ASN A 196 -8.63 6.31 -8.70
C ASN A 196 -7.24 6.91 -8.48
N TYR A 197 -6.81 7.03 -7.23
CA TYR A 197 -5.67 7.90 -6.85
C TYR A 197 -4.53 7.15 -6.16
N GLY A 198 -4.70 5.86 -5.86
CA GLY A 198 -3.68 5.09 -5.16
C GLY A 198 -3.59 3.66 -5.67
N LEU A 199 -2.38 3.11 -5.54
CA LEU A 199 -2.06 1.73 -5.85
C LEU A 199 -1.17 1.20 -4.73
N GLU A 200 -1.50 0.02 -4.21
CA GLU A 200 -0.74 -0.62 -3.13
C GLU A 200 -0.26 -2.01 -3.54
N ASN A 201 0.93 -2.38 -3.05
CA ASN A 201 1.44 -3.74 -3.04
C ASN A 201 1.48 -4.46 -4.41
N LEU A 202 1.71 -3.73 -5.51
CA LEU A 202 1.86 -4.34 -6.83
C LEU A 202 3.03 -5.32 -6.87
N ARG A 203 2.72 -6.55 -7.29
CA ARG A 203 3.70 -7.61 -7.57
C ARG A 203 3.34 -8.28 -8.89
N PHE A 204 4.34 -8.39 -9.75
CA PHE A 204 4.32 -9.26 -10.93
C PHE A 204 4.89 -10.61 -10.53
N ILE A 205 4.10 -11.67 -10.71
CA ILE A 205 4.44 -13.03 -10.24
C ILE A 205 5.00 -13.83 -11.40
N GLU A 206 4.23 -13.92 -12.47
CA GLU A 206 4.60 -14.63 -13.70
C GLU A 206 4.63 -13.67 -14.89
N PRO A 207 5.55 -13.85 -15.85
CA PRO A 207 5.57 -13.05 -17.06
C PRO A 207 4.34 -13.31 -17.92
N VAL A 208 3.85 -12.28 -18.61
CA VAL A 208 2.83 -12.39 -19.65
C VAL A 208 3.51 -12.29 -21.00
N LYS A 209 3.23 -13.21 -21.92
CA LYS A 209 3.89 -13.30 -23.23
C LYS A 209 2.95 -12.91 -24.38
N PRO A 210 3.48 -12.60 -25.57
CA PRO A 210 2.67 -12.56 -26.78
C PRO A 210 1.88 -13.87 -26.96
N GLY A 211 0.57 -13.76 -27.20
CA GLY A 211 -0.36 -14.88 -27.30
C GLY A 211 -1.07 -15.23 -25.98
N ASP A 212 -0.56 -14.79 -24.82
CA ASP A 212 -1.26 -14.98 -23.55
C ASP A 212 -2.52 -14.14 -23.47
N THR A 213 -3.53 -14.67 -22.79
CA THR A 213 -4.80 -13.98 -22.58
C THR A 213 -4.97 -13.64 -21.12
N ILE A 214 -5.08 -12.34 -20.81
CA ILE A 214 -5.34 -11.87 -19.46
C ILE A 214 -6.84 -11.70 -19.21
N GLN A 215 -7.22 -11.88 -17.95
CA GLN A 215 -8.53 -11.55 -17.42
C GLN A 215 -8.34 -11.04 -15.98
N VAL A 216 -9.24 -10.17 -15.55
CA VAL A 216 -9.10 -9.47 -14.27
C VAL A 216 -10.29 -9.80 -13.38
N ARG A 217 -10.01 -10.01 -12.10
CA ARG A 217 -11.00 -10.02 -11.04
C ARG A 217 -10.77 -8.80 -10.17
N LEU A 218 -11.74 -7.91 -10.17
CA LEU A 218 -11.79 -6.72 -9.32
C LEU A 218 -12.75 -7.01 -8.17
N THR A 219 -12.30 -6.96 -6.92
CA THR A 219 -13.14 -7.24 -5.76
C THR A 219 -13.04 -6.14 -4.72
N CYS A 220 -14.17 -5.65 -4.22
CA CYS A 220 -14.24 -4.68 -3.13
C CYS A 220 -13.59 -5.29 -1.89
N LYS A 221 -12.48 -4.71 -1.42
CA LYS A 221 -11.69 -5.27 -0.32
C LYS A 221 -12.02 -4.62 1.00
N ARG A 222 -12.04 -3.30 1.04
CA ARG A 222 -12.24 -2.56 2.28
C ARG A 222 -12.90 -1.22 1.99
N LYS A 223 -13.78 -0.82 2.90
CA LYS A 223 -14.41 0.48 2.90
C LYS A 223 -13.95 1.28 4.11
N THR A 224 -13.50 2.50 3.89
CA THR A 224 -13.15 3.44 4.95
C THR A 224 -13.93 4.73 4.71
N LEU A 225 -14.93 4.96 5.55
CA LEU A 225 -15.74 6.18 5.48
C LEU A 225 -14.86 7.40 5.82
N LYS A 226 -14.99 8.47 5.03
CA LYS A 226 -14.44 9.77 5.40
C LYS A 226 -15.56 10.58 6.03
N LYS A 227 -15.31 11.10 7.23
CA LYS A 227 -16.21 12.07 7.85
C LYS A 227 -16.20 13.33 7.00
N GLN A 228 -17.39 13.82 6.72
CA GLN A 228 -17.58 15.11 6.06
C GLN A 228 -17.05 16.22 6.98
N ARG A 229 -16.27 17.18 6.43
CA ARG A 229 -15.66 18.25 7.25
C ARG A 229 -16.49 19.54 7.27
N SER A 230 -17.33 19.74 6.27
CA SER A 230 -18.27 20.85 6.18
C SER A 230 -19.49 20.47 5.37
N ALA A 231 -20.59 21.23 5.51
CA ALA A 231 -21.82 21.01 4.77
C ALA A 231 -21.64 21.15 3.24
N GLU A 232 -20.66 21.94 2.77
CA GLU A 232 -20.40 22.12 1.33
C GLU A 232 -19.59 20.97 0.70
N GLU A 233 -18.81 20.23 1.49
CA GLU A 233 -18.05 19.08 0.98
C GLU A 233 -19.00 17.95 0.58
N LYS A 234 -18.83 17.39 -0.62
CA LYS A 234 -19.56 16.18 -1.02
C LYS A 234 -19.18 15.01 -0.11
N PRO A 235 -20.15 14.21 0.37
CA PRO A 235 -19.84 13.08 1.22
C PRO A 235 -19.14 11.98 0.42
N THR A 236 -18.02 11.47 0.94
CA THR A 236 -17.18 10.48 0.25
C THR A 236 -16.65 9.41 1.21
N GLY A 237 -16.18 8.31 0.65
CA GLY A 237 -15.40 7.30 1.34
C GLY A 237 -14.26 6.78 0.46
N VAL A 238 -13.27 6.17 1.08
CA VAL A 238 -12.21 5.46 0.37
C VAL A 238 -12.60 3.99 0.27
N VAL A 239 -12.66 3.46 -0.95
CA VAL A 239 -12.83 2.03 -1.21
C VAL A 239 -11.52 1.49 -1.77
N GLU A 240 -10.95 0.54 -1.04
CA GLU A 240 -9.84 -0.27 -1.49
C GLU A 240 -10.39 -1.48 -2.25
N TRP A 241 -9.84 -1.73 -3.44
CA TRP A 241 -10.16 -2.90 -4.26
C TRP A 241 -8.96 -3.81 -4.36
N ALA A 242 -9.18 -5.11 -4.23
CA ALA A 242 -8.21 -6.12 -4.63
C ALA A 242 -8.34 -6.38 -6.13
N VAL A 243 -7.23 -6.32 -6.85
CA VAL A 243 -7.16 -6.63 -8.27
C VAL A 243 -6.28 -7.85 -8.47
N GLU A 244 -6.87 -8.89 -9.05
CA GLU A 244 -6.19 -10.14 -9.36
C GLU A 244 -6.24 -10.35 -10.87
N VAL A 245 -5.08 -10.28 -11.53
CA VAL A 245 -4.93 -10.54 -12.96
C VAL A 245 -4.42 -11.95 -13.14
N PHE A 246 -5.08 -12.72 -14.00
CA PHE A 246 -4.74 -14.11 -14.30
C PHE A 246 -4.70 -14.35 -15.80
N ASN A 247 -3.98 -15.39 -16.20
CA ASN A 247 -3.87 -15.81 -17.60
C ASN A 247 -4.88 -16.93 -17.95
N GLN A 248 -4.80 -17.46 -19.17
CA GLN A 248 -5.62 -18.58 -19.64
C GLN A 248 -5.48 -19.87 -18.80
N HIS A 249 -4.39 -20.01 -18.04
CA HIS A 249 -4.14 -21.14 -17.14
C HIS A 249 -4.67 -20.90 -15.72
N GLN A 250 -5.37 -19.79 -15.49
CA GLN A 250 -5.85 -19.36 -14.18
C GLN A 250 -4.71 -19.13 -13.17
N THR A 251 -3.49 -18.88 -13.66
CA THR A 251 -2.35 -18.52 -12.83
C THR A 251 -2.34 -17.01 -12.60
N PRO A 252 -2.22 -16.53 -11.35
CA PRO A 252 -2.06 -15.11 -11.08
C PRO A 252 -0.76 -14.57 -11.68
N VAL A 253 -0.85 -13.58 -12.56
CA VAL A 253 0.30 -12.93 -13.20
C VAL A 253 0.65 -11.59 -12.54
N ALA A 254 -0.36 -10.86 -12.07
CA ALA A 254 -0.18 -9.62 -11.33
C ALA A 254 -1.24 -9.49 -10.23
N LEU A 255 -0.81 -9.18 -9.01
CA LEU A 255 -1.67 -8.97 -7.85
C LEU A 255 -1.38 -7.60 -7.24
N TYR A 256 -2.41 -6.82 -6.99
CA TYR A 256 -2.28 -5.49 -6.39
C TYR A 256 -3.60 -5.04 -5.75
N SER A 257 -3.55 -3.93 -5.00
CA SER A 257 -4.74 -3.21 -4.57
C SER A 257 -4.77 -1.83 -5.22
N ILE A 258 -5.96 -1.27 -5.42
CA ILE A 258 -6.15 0.15 -5.79
C ILE A 258 -7.00 0.88 -4.74
N LEU A 259 -6.74 2.17 -4.56
CA LEU A 259 -7.49 3.05 -3.67
C LEU A 259 -8.31 4.03 -4.49
N THR A 260 -9.62 3.97 -4.29
CA THR A 260 -10.59 4.81 -5.00
C THR A 260 -11.35 5.69 -4.02
N LEU A 261 -11.55 6.95 -4.40
CA LEU A 261 -12.48 7.84 -3.71
C LEU A 261 -13.86 7.63 -4.34
N VAL A 262 -14.82 7.20 -3.54
CA VAL A 262 -16.19 6.88 -3.98
C VAL A 262 -17.17 7.80 -3.26
N ALA A 263 -18.11 8.35 -4.02
CA ALA A 263 -19.20 9.17 -3.52
C ALA A 263 -20.11 8.35 -2.59
N ARG A 264 -20.56 9.01 -1.53
CA ARG A 264 -21.62 8.52 -0.65
C ARG A 264 -22.95 9.09 -1.11
N GLN A 265 -24.01 8.31 -0.98
CA GLN A 265 -25.37 8.73 -1.27
C GLN A 265 -25.94 9.63 -0.17
N HIS A 266 -25.48 9.44 1.08
CA HIS A 266 -25.95 10.17 2.24
C HIS A 266 -24.78 10.79 3.02
N GLY A 267 -24.89 12.08 3.35
CA GLY A 267 -23.93 12.80 4.20
C GLY A 267 -24.13 12.52 5.69
N ASP A 268 -23.14 12.89 6.50
CA ASP A 268 -23.13 12.71 7.96
C ASP A 268 -22.73 13.98 8.74
N PHE A 269 -22.60 15.13 8.06
CA PHE A 269 -22.34 16.40 8.74
C PHE A 269 -23.60 16.91 9.45
N VAL A 270 -23.43 17.27 10.73
CA VAL A 270 -24.44 17.93 11.55
C VAL A 270 -23.80 19.21 12.08
N ASP A 271 -24.43 20.35 11.80
CA ASP A 271 -23.98 21.68 12.27
C ASP A 271 -23.95 21.79 13.81
#